data_AF-A0A0Q5NYQ0-F1
#
_entry.id   AF-A0A0Q5NYQ0-F1
#
_cell.length_a   1.000
_cell.length_b   1.000
_cell.length_c   1.000
_cell.angle_alpha   90.00
_cell.angle_beta   90.00
_cell.angle_gamma   90.00
#
_symmetry.space_group_name_H-M   'P 1'
#
loop_
_entity.id
_entity.type
_entity.pdbx_description
1 polymer ?
#
loop_
_entity_poly.entity_id
_entity_poly.type
_entity_poly.pdbx_seq_one_letter_code
_entity_poly.pdbx_strand_id
1 'polypeptide(L)'
;MRTMERSMKCIAMASLLIAVPALAGCQTDYEDMTAAEHAAYSSRARRSYTFKPDPNAPIQVTYRIDAHRFMTLENYDRCYGDNYFNNTALGIHEKVWTGDPTGYRGRVVIDDPSGANVVLPTAENRSCGDRGCTSYFAYSTDSGRTFRWLDYLKYSSRPSDDSKKFLIAVTKDKLYVAETIQDDAYVKGFPLVRDIELEKTYPPGVFGGNFTASRRPLVLSELRSPSGQDRFTCDASIRSAGQPKTP
;
A
#
# COMPACT_ATOMS: atom_id res chain seq x y z
N MET A 1 -58.71 -18.30 80.48
CA MET A 1 -58.96 -17.27 79.45
C MET A 1 -57.67 -17.09 78.66
N ARG A 2 -57.71 -17.44 77.36
CA ARG A 2 -56.70 -17.32 76.29
C ARG A 2 -55.34 -18.02 76.41
N THR A 3 -55.15 -18.93 75.46
CA THR A 3 -53.96 -19.70 75.05
C THR A 3 -53.26 -19.00 73.86
N MET A 4 -51.92 -19.14 73.80
CA MET A 4 -51.03 -19.14 72.60
C MET A 4 -50.96 -17.82 71.77
N GLU A 5 -49.88 -17.39 71.11
CA GLU A 5 -48.64 -18.04 70.64
C GLU A 5 -47.60 -16.98 70.14
N ARG A 6 -46.32 -17.38 70.12
CA ARG A 6 -45.18 -17.08 69.18
C ARG A 6 -44.95 -15.64 68.64
N SER A 7 -43.79 -15.03 68.89
CA SER A 7 -42.45 -15.26 68.31
C SER A 7 -42.23 -14.76 66.85
N MET A 8 -41.70 -13.54 66.78
CA MET A 8 -40.53 -13.06 66.00
C MET A 8 -40.38 -13.43 64.51
N LYS A 9 -40.40 -12.41 63.62
CA LYS A 9 -39.34 -12.15 62.61
C LYS A 9 -39.54 -10.88 61.75
N CYS A 10 -38.39 -10.22 61.54
CA CYS A 10 -37.93 -9.38 60.41
C CYS A 10 -38.51 -7.96 60.22
N ILE A 11 -37.70 -6.97 60.61
CA ILE A 11 -37.73 -5.58 60.12
C ILE A 11 -36.36 -5.26 59.47
N ALA A 12 -36.41 -4.37 58.47
CA ALA A 12 -35.36 -3.49 57.93
C ALA A 12 -34.59 -3.97 56.70
N MET A 13 -34.27 -3.15 55.71
CA MET A 13 -34.74 -1.84 55.22
C MET A 13 -34.01 -1.65 53.88
N ALA A 14 -34.69 -1.07 52.90
CA ALA A 14 -34.16 -0.81 51.57
C ALA A 14 -32.95 0.14 51.60
N SER A 15 -31.92 -0.15 50.81
CA SER A 15 -30.87 0.81 50.45
C SER A 15 -30.68 0.75 48.93
N LEU A 16 -30.88 1.90 48.31
CA LEU A 16 -30.87 2.16 46.87
C LEU A 16 -29.42 2.15 46.37
N LEU A 17 -29.01 1.14 45.59
CA LEU A 17 -27.75 1.13 44.85
C LEU A 17 -28.06 1.45 43.38
N ILE A 18 -27.60 2.61 42.92
CA ILE A 18 -27.60 3.00 41.51
C ILE A 18 -26.55 2.13 40.80
N ALA A 19 -27.01 1.15 40.03
CA ALA A 19 -26.15 0.35 39.17
C ALA A 19 -25.75 1.19 37.94
N VAL A 20 -24.48 1.58 37.87
CA VAL A 20 -23.83 2.04 36.64
C VAL A 20 -23.74 0.82 35.70
N PRO A 21 -24.33 0.83 34.50
CA PRO A 21 -24.07 -0.24 33.55
C PRO A 21 -22.64 -0.06 33.03
N ALA A 22 -21.71 -0.83 33.58
CA ALA A 22 -20.44 -1.05 32.92
C ALA A 22 -20.73 -1.74 31.59
N LEU A 23 -20.55 -1.02 30.48
CA LEU A 23 -20.37 -1.64 29.16
C LEU A 23 -19.04 -2.39 29.19
N ALA A 24 -19.05 -3.58 29.81
CA ALA A 24 -18.06 -4.60 29.55
C ALA A 24 -18.34 -5.13 28.14
N GLY A 25 -17.66 -4.59 27.14
CA GLY A 25 -17.52 -5.29 25.88
C GLY A 25 -16.78 -6.59 26.17
N CYS A 26 -17.49 -7.72 26.24
CA CYS A 26 -16.85 -9.02 26.28
C CYS A 26 -16.05 -9.19 24.98
N GLN A 27 -14.72 -9.08 25.06
CA GLN A 27 -13.85 -9.71 24.07
C GLN A 27 -14.10 -11.21 24.22
N THR A 28 -14.83 -11.79 23.27
CA THR A 28 -14.94 -13.24 23.15
C THR A 28 -13.65 -13.71 22.50
N ASP A 29 -12.88 -14.51 23.23
CA ASP A 29 -11.69 -15.13 22.68
C ASP A 29 -12.09 -16.11 21.57
N TYR A 30 -11.34 -16.11 20.47
CA TYR A 30 -11.61 -16.92 19.29
C TYR A 30 -11.70 -18.42 19.61
N GLU A 31 -11.06 -18.88 20.67
CA GLU A 31 -11.03 -20.28 21.10
C GLU A 31 -12.31 -20.72 21.86
N ASP A 32 -13.12 -19.78 22.34
CA ASP A 32 -14.37 -20.04 23.08
C ASP A 32 -15.63 -20.03 22.19
N MET A 33 -15.46 -19.84 20.87
CA MET A 33 -16.57 -19.80 19.93
C MET A 33 -17.07 -21.22 19.62
N THR A 34 -18.40 -21.39 19.50
CA THR A 34 -18.94 -22.64 18.98
C THR A 34 -18.60 -22.81 17.50
N ALA A 35 -18.62 -24.03 16.97
CA ALA A 35 -18.36 -24.29 15.55
C ALA A 35 -19.27 -23.47 14.60
N ALA A 36 -20.52 -23.21 15.01
CA ALA A 36 -21.47 -22.37 14.26
C ALA A 36 -21.09 -20.87 14.33
N GLU A 37 -20.58 -20.40 15.46
CA GLU A 37 -20.10 -19.03 15.62
C GLU A 37 -18.76 -18.83 14.90
N HIS A 38 -17.85 -19.81 14.93
CA HIS A 38 -16.67 -19.84 14.06
C HIS A 38 -17.07 -19.77 12.58
N ALA A 39 -18.09 -20.53 12.15
CA ALA A 39 -18.60 -20.47 10.79
C ALA A 39 -19.24 -19.10 10.46
N ALA A 40 -19.93 -18.47 11.41
CA ALA A 40 -20.52 -17.14 11.26
C ALA A 40 -19.46 -16.01 11.26
N TYR A 41 -18.43 -16.10 12.10
CA TYR A 41 -17.32 -15.16 12.14
C TYR A 41 -16.43 -15.30 10.92
N SER A 42 -16.10 -16.54 10.53
CA SER A 42 -15.36 -16.81 9.29
C SER A 42 -16.17 -16.47 8.04
N SER A 43 -17.50 -16.63 8.02
CA SER A 43 -18.34 -16.18 6.90
C SER A 43 -18.48 -14.66 6.83
N ARG A 44 -18.52 -13.95 7.97
CA ARG A 44 -18.44 -12.48 8.02
C ARG A 44 -17.04 -11.94 7.67
N ALA A 45 -15.98 -12.68 8.01
CA ALA A 45 -14.61 -12.41 7.58
C ALA A 45 -14.36 -12.78 6.10
N ARG A 46 -15.20 -13.63 5.51
CA ARG A 46 -15.15 -14.09 4.11
C ARG A 46 -15.99 -13.24 3.15
N ARG A 47 -15.81 -11.91 3.18
CA ARG A 47 -15.76 -11.16 1.91
C ARG A 47 -14.31 -11.11 1.37
N SER A 48 -13.53 -12.15 1.63
CA SER A 48 -12.20 -12.34 1.07
C SER A 48 -12.34 -12.64 -0.41
N TYR A 49 -12.14 -11.63 -1.24
CA TYR A 49 -11.85 -11.80 -2.65
C TYR A 49 -10.77 -12.87 -2.81
N THR A 50 -11.12 -13.99 -3.44
CA THR A 50 -10.16 -15.05 -3.75
C THR A 50 -9.52 -14.65 -5.07
N PHE A 51 -8.25 -14.26 -5.03
CA PHE A 51 -7.47 -13.99 -6.23
C PHE A 51 -7.50 -15.21 -7.15
N LYS A 52 -7.94 -15.01 -8.39
CA LYS A 52 -8.01 -16.04 -9.43
C LYS A 52 -7.16 -15.60 -10.63
N PRO A 53 -5.82 -15.75 -10.56
CA PRO A 53 -4.96 -15.36 -11.66
C PRO A 53 -5.41 -16.00 -12.97
N ASP A 54 -5.45 -15.23 -14.04
CA ASP A 54 -5.70 -15.76 -15.37
C ASP A 54 -4.53 -15.48 -16.31
N PRO A 55 -3.75 -16.51 -16.67
CA PRO A 55 -2.66 -16.37 -17.63
C PRO A 55 -3.10 -15.90 -19.03
N ASN A 56 -4.39 -16.01 -19.37
CA ASN A 56 -4.95 -15.59 -20.64
C ASN A 56 -5.61 -14.20 -20.59
N ALA A 57 -5.57 -13.52 -19.44
CA ALA A 57 -6.01 -12.13 -19.37
C ALA A 57 -5.17 -11.26 -20.33
N PRO A 58 -5.80 -10.35 -21.10
CA PRO A 58 -5.05 -9.45 -21.97
C PRO A 58 -4.06 -8.59 -21.18
N ILE A 59 -2.80 -8.55 -21.61
CA ILE A 59 -1.77 -7.74 -20.97
C ILE A 59 -2.21 -6.26 -20.94
N GLN A 60 -2.19 -5.64 -19.76
CA GLN A 60 -2.49 -4.21 -19.61
C GLN A 60 -1.21 -3.41 -19.37
N VAL A 61 -1.00 -2.32 -20.09
CA VAL A 61 0.06 -1.36 -19.76
C VAL A 61 -0.43 -0.46 -18.63
N THR A 62 0.15 -0.60 -17.45
CA THR A 62 -0.30 0.12 -16.24
C THR A 62 0.46 1.40 -15.99
N TYR A 63 1.67 1.53 -16.53
CA TYR A 63 2.46 2.76 -16.50
C TYR A 63 3.41 2.79 -17.68
N ARG A 64 3.40 3.87 -18.46
CA ARG A 64 4.34 4.07 -19.56
C ARG A 64 5.40 5.10 -19.17
N ILE A 65 6.67 4.78 -19.35
CA ILE A 65 7.77 5.76 -19.22
C ILE A 65 8.02 6.39 -20.59
N ASP A 66 8.18 5.56 -21.62
CA ASP A 66 8.36 5.97 -23.02
C ASP A 66 7.92 4.86 -24.00
N ALA A 67 8.41 4.91 -25.24
CA ALA A 67 8.10 3.94 -26.29
C ALA A 67 8.62 2.51 -25.99
N HIS A 68 9.73 2.39 -25.28
CA HIS A 68 10.42 1.11 -25.01
C HIS A 68 10.28 0.64 -23.57
N ARG A 69 10.12 1.57 -22.62
CA ARG A 69 10.06 1.32 -21.19
C ARG A 69 8.66 1.49 -20.64
N PHE A 70 8.08 0.43 -20.08
CA PHE A 70 6.73 0.46 -19.53
C PHE A 70 6.49 -0.70 -18.56
N MET A 71 5.47 -0.55 -17.71
CA MET A 71 4.96 -1.57 -16.83
C MET A 71 3.76 -2.27 -17.43
N THR A 72 3.69 -3.59 -17.22
CA THR A 72 2.53 -4.39 -17.56
C THR A 72 1.95 -5.07 -16.33
N LEU A 73 0.63 -5.28 -16.35
CA LEU A 73 -0.09 -6.16 -15.46
C LEU A 73 -0.50 -7.40 -16.25
N GLU A 74 -0.10 -8.56 -15.75
CA GLU A 74 -0.25 -9.87 -16.38
C GLU A 74 -0.73 -10.89 -15.33
N ASN A 75 -1.26 -12.02 -15.78
CA ASN A 75 -1.68 -13.10 -14.87
C ASN A 75 -2.56 -12.58 -13.71
N TYR A 76 -3.55 -11.76 -14.04
CA TYR A 76 -4.29 -10.95 -13.07
C TYR A 76 -5.77 -11.31 -13.03
N ASP A 77 -6.43 -10.90 -11.96
CA ASP A 77 -7.89 -10.78 -11.91
C ASP A 77 -8.24 -9.35 -11.49
N ARG A 78 -9.02 -8.68 -12.33
CA ARG A 78 -9.27 -7.24 -12.32
C ARG A 78 -7.98 -6.41 -12.40
N CYS A 79 -7.48 -5.92 -11.28
CA CYS A 79 -6.26 -5.11 -11.21
C CYS A 79 -5.21 -5.72 -10.29
N TYR A 80 -5.44 -6.92 -9.77
CA TYR A 80 -4.48 -7.59 -8.89
C TYR A 80 -3.82 -8.73 -9.65
N GLY A 81 -2.49 -8.72 -9.78
CA GLY A 81 -1.75 -9.74 -10.51
C GLY A 81 -0.26 -9.46 -10.58
N ASP A 82 0.42 -10.03 -11.57
CA ASP A 82 1.86 -9.92 -11.72
C ASP A 82 2.24 -8.65 -12.48
N ASN A 83 3.07 -7.83 -11.86
CA ASN A 83 3.51 -6.55 -12.38
C ASN A 83 4.93 -6.70 -12.94
N TYR A 84 5.07 -6.51 -14.24
CA TYR A 84 6.34 -6.64 -14.95
C TYR A 84 6.86 -5.27 -15.38
N PHE A 85 8.17 -5.09 -15.30
CA PHE A 85 8.88 -4.02 -15.98
C PHE A 85 9.38 -4.53 -17.35
N ASN A 86 9.15 -3.74 -18.38
CA ASN A 86 9.55 -4.05 -19.75
C ASN A 86 10.50 -2.99 -20.28
N ASN A 87 11.58 -3.42 -20.93
CA ASN A 87 12.43 -2.58 -21.75
C ASN A 87 12.71 -3.29 -23.08
N THR A 88 11.93 -2.94 -24.10
CA THR A 88 11.98 -3.64 -25.40
C THR A 88 13.26 -3.38 -26.18
N ALA A 89 13.93 -2.24 -25.95
CA ALA A 89 15.22 -1.95 -26.56
C ALA A 89 16.34 -2.86 -26.02
N LEU A 90 16.16 -3.42 -24.81
CA LEU A 90 17.13 -4.29 -24.14
C LEU A 90 16.64 -5.74 -23.98
N GLY A 91 15.47 -6.08 -24.50
CA GLY A 91 14.85 -7.40 -24.34
C GLY A 91 14.53 -7.76 -22.89
N ILE A 92 14.27 -6.77 -22.03
CA ILE A 92 13.96 -7.00 -20.61
C ILE A 92 12.46 -7.19 -20.42
N HIS A 93 12.11 -8.22 -19.67
CA HIS A 93 10.78 -8.49 -19.14
C HIS A 93 10.95 -9.11 -17.75
N GLU A 94 10.89 -8.26 -16.72
CA GLU A 94 11.26 -8.61 -15.35
C GLU A 94 10.06 -8.49 -14.41
N LYS A 95 9.72 -9.57 -13.71
CA LYS A 95 8.64 -9.54 -12.71
C LYS A 95 9.10 -8.78 -11.48
N VAL A 96 8.43 -7.68 -11.16
CA VAL A 96 8.82 -6.84 -10.02
C VAL A 96 8.05 -7.23 -8.77
N TRP A 97 6.72 -7.36 -8.83
CA TRP A 97 5.90 -7.83 -7.70
C TRP A 97 4.57 -8.44 -8.15
N THR A 98 3.83 -9.02 -7.21
CA THR A 98 2.42 -9.41 -7.39
C THR A 98 1.54 -8.52 -6.51
N GLY A 99 0.55 -7.83 -7.11
CA GLY A 99 -0.32 -6.90 -6.40
C GLY A 99 -1.12 -5.99 -7.33
N ASP A 100 -1.79 -5.00 -6.73
CA ASP A 100 -2.53 -3.94 -7.43
C ASP A 100 -1.64 -2.71 -7.65
N PRO A 101 -1.23 -2.37 -8.89
CA PRO A 101 -0.41 -1.19 -9.15
C PRO A 101 -1.13 0.10 -8.80
N THR A 102 -2.47 0.13 -8.90
CA THR A 102 -3.29 1.30 -8.55
C THR A 102 -3.53 1.44 -7.05
N GLY A 103 -3.02 0.51 -6.26
CA GLY A 103 -2.90 0.65 -4.81
C GLY A 103 -2.09 1.90 -4.44
N TYR A 104 -1.02 2.22 -5.20
CA TYR A 104 -0.33 3.51 -5.07
C TYR A 104 -1.10 4.61 -5.81
N ARG A 105 -1.49 5.66 -5.09
CA ARG A 105 -2.30 6.78 -5.58
C ARG A 105 -1.54 8.12 -5.66
N GLY A 106 -0.26 8.11 -5.29
CA GLY A 106 0.63 9.26 -5.46
C GLY A 106 1.07 9.47 -6.90
N ARG A 107 2.04 10.35 -7.11
CA ARG A 107 2.64 10.60 -8.42
C ARG A 107 3.96 9.86 -8.56
N VAL A 108 4.22 9.31 -9.74
CA VAL A 108 5.48 8.65 -10.10
C VAL A 108 6.05 9.34 -11.32
N VAL A 109 7.31 9.74 -11.28
CA VAL A 109 7.98 10.39 -12.41
C VAL A 109 9.32 9.71 -12.70
N ILE A 110 9.52 9.26 -13.94
CA ILE A 110 10.76 8.63 -14.38
C ILE A 110 11.36 9.49 -15.49
N ASP A 111 12.20 10.43 -15.07
CA ASP A 111 12.86 11.45 -15.91
C ASP A 111 14.37 11.21 -15.95
N ASP A 112 14.74 9.96 -16.23
CA ASP A 112 16.13 9.57 -16.48
C ASP A 112 16.35 9.36 -18.00
N PRO A 113 17.07 10.28 -18.66
CA PRO A 113 17.38 10.17 -20.09
C PRO A 113 18.41 9.07 -20.40
N SER A 114 19.17 8.60 -19.39
CA SER A 114 20.15 7.52 -19.60
C SER A 114 19.50 6.14 -19.74
N GLY A 115 18.27 5.99 -19.22
CA GLY A 115 17.59 4.71 -19.23
C GLY A 115 18.04 3.73 -18.16
N ALA A 116 18.92 4.14 -17.24
CA ALA A 116 19.48 3.27 -16.21
C ALA A 116 18.57 3.16 -14.99
N ASN A 117 17.88 4.25 -14.63
CA ASN A 117 17.17 4.36 -13.38
C ASN A 117 15.66 4.21 -13.57
N VAL A 118 15.04 3.41 -12.70
CA VAL A 118 13.59 3.14 -12.68
C VAL A 118 13.13 3.12 -11.23
N VAL A 119 11.93 3.64 -10.95
CA VAL A 119 11.31 3.56 -9.62
C VAL A 119 9.82 3.22 -9.73
N LEU A 120 9.37 2.22 -8.97
CA LEU A 120 8.02 1.66 -9.04
C LEU A 120 7.45 1.53 -7.61
N PRO A 121 6.69 2.53 -7.14
CA PRO A 121 6.11 2.49 -5.81
C PRO A 121 4.86 1.62 -5.73
N THR A 122 4.66 1.02 -4.56
CA THR A 122 3.50 0.19 -4.25
C THR A 122 2.81 0.72 -2.99
N ALA A 123 1.51 0.48 -2.88
CA ALA A 123 0.81 0.68 -1.62
C ALA A 123 -0.30 -0.36 -1.51
N GLU A 124 -0.53 -0.82 -0.30
CA GLU A 124 -1.58 -1.79 -0.02
C GLU A 124 -2.97 -1.12 -0.15
N ASN A 125 -3.90 -1.78 -0.85
CA ASN A 125 -5.24 -1.24 -1.13
C ASN A 125 -6.30 -1.79 -0.16
N ARG A 126 -5.88 -2.08 1.08
CA ARG A 126 -6.75 -2.49 2.20
C ARG A 126 -6.40 -1.73 3.46
N SER A 127 -7.35 -1.66 4.38
CA SER A 127 -7.09 -1.13 5.72
C SER A 127 -6.11 -2.04 6.46
N CYS A 128 -5.11 -1.43 7.08
CA CYS A 128 -4.18 -2.12 7.96
C CYS A 128 -4.70 -2.08 9.40
N GLY A 129 -4.43 -3.13 10.17
CA GLY A 129 -4.76 -3.17 11.59
C GLY A 129 -3.92 -2.20 12.42
N ASP A 130 -3.96 -2.34 13.75
CA ASP A 130 -3.39 -1.35 14.68
C ASP A 130 -1.88 -1.09 14.53
N ARG A 131 -1.13 -2.03 13.94
CA ARG A 131 0.31 -1.88 13.67
C ARG A 131 0.60 -1.06 12.41
N GLY A 132 -0.41 -0.79 11.59
CA GLY A 132 -0.27 -0.20 10.26
C GLY A 132 0.48 -1.11 9.28
N CYS A 133 0.56 -0.67 8.03
CA CYS A 133 1.41 -1.27 7.02
C CYS A 133 2.56 -0.33 6.64
N THR A 134 3.66 -0.93 6.22
CA THR A 134 4.76 -0.24 5.54
C THR A 134 4.60 -0.40 4.04
N SER A 135 4.73 0.70 3.30
CA SER A 135 4.71 0.72 1.84
C SER A 135 6.11 0.98 1.30
N TYR A 136 6.40 0.38 0.16
CA TYR A 136 7.74 0.32 -0.43
C TYR A 136 7.71 0.81 -1.87
N PHE A 137 8.88 1.11 -2.41
CA PHE A 137 9.08 1.19 -3.84
C PHE A 137 10.21 0.28 -4.25
N ALA A 138 10.08 -0.31 -5.44
CA ALA A 138 11.17 -0.96 -6.13
C ALA A 138 11.98 0.09 -6.89
N TYR A 139 13.31 -0.01 -6.90
CA TYR A 139 14.18 0.82 -7.71
C TYR A 139 15.24 -0.01 -8.43
N SER A 140 15.63 0.44 -9.61
CA SER A 140 16.72 -0.14 -10.41
C SER A 140 17.70 0.96 -10.78
N THR A 141 18.98 0.59 -10.88
CA THR A 141 20.08 1.41 -11.42
C THR A 141 20.82 0.70 -12.56
N ASP A 142 20.20 -0.35 -13.11
CA ASP A 142 20.76 -1.24 -14.13
C ASP A 142 19.79 -1.45 -15.32
N SER A 143 19.02 -0.42 -15.65
CA SER A 143 18.02 -0.38 -16.72
C SER A 143 16.83 -1.33 -16.53
N GLY A 144 16.53 -1.68 -15.28
CA GLY A 144 15.42 -2.54 -14.88
C GLY A 144 15.73 -4.04 -14.99
N ARG A 145 17.02 -4.42 -14.95
CA ARG A 145 17.42 -5.84 -14.90
C ARG A 145 17.26 -6.43 -13.51
N THR A 146 17.53 -5.63 -12.49
CA THR A 146 17.31 -6.00 -11.10
C THR A 146 16.62 -4.87 -10.36
N PHE A 147 15.84 -5.25 -9.34
CA PHE A 147 15.15 -4.30 -8.48
C PHE A 147 15.51 -4.53 -7.02
N ARG A 148 15.75 -3.43 -6.32
CA ARG A 148 15.92 -3.36 -4.86
C ARG A 148 14.74 -2.61 -4.27
N TRP A 149 14.46 -2.84 -2.99
CA TRP A 149 13.30 -2.26 -2.32
C TRP A 149 13.72 -1.28 -1.25
N LEU A 150 12.95 -0.21 -1.06
CA LEU A 150 13.10 0.73 0.03
C LEU A 150 11.72 1.19 0.50
N ASP A 151 11.55 1.35 1.82
CA ASP A 151 10.31 1.89 2.37
C ASP A 151 10.20 3.42 2.14
N TYR A 152 8.98 3.92 1.97
CA TYR A 152 8.71 5.36 1.89
C TYR A 152 7.62 5.84 2.86
N LEU A 153 6.77 4.92 3.32
CA LEU A 153 5.66 5.19 4.23
C LEU A 153 5.59 4.06 5.25
N LYS A 154 5.68 4.37 6.55
CA LYS A 154 5.59 3.38 7.65
C LYS A 154 4.32 3.57 8.46
N TYR A 155 3.84 2.45 9.01
CA TYR A 155 2.75 2.42 10.01
C TYR A 155 1.45 3.10 9.58
N SER A 156 1.14 3.11 8.28
CA SER A 156 -0.11 3.69 7.79
C SER A 156 -1.26 2.70 7.96
N SER A 157 -2.41 3.17 8.48
CA SER A 157 -3.65 2.39 8.53
C SER A 157 -4.37 2.34 7.17
N ARG A 158 -4.07 3.27 6.27
CA ARG A 158 -4.65 3.40 4.92
C ARG A 158 -3.57 3.76 3.89
N PRO A 159 -2.62 2.86 3.62
CA PRO A 159 -1.44 3.17 2.81
C PRO A 159 -1.79 3.66 1.39
N SER A 160 -2.80 3.07 0.75
CA SER A 160 -3.30 3.53 -0.55
C SER A 160 -3.79 4.99 -0.52
N ASP A 161 -4.54 5.39 0.51
CA ASP A 161 -4.99 6.79 0.62
C ASP A 161 -3.88 7.75 1.03
N ASP A 162 -3.04 7.36 1.98
CA ASP A 162 -1.92 8.20 2.44
C ASP A 162 -0.88 8.41 1.33
N SER A 163 -0.71 7.44 0.42
CA SER A 163 0.20 7.54 -0.71
C SER A 163 -0.12 8.72 -1.65
N LYS A 164 -1.34 9.27 -1.64
CA LYS A 164 -1.74 10.46 -2.42
C LYS A 164 -0.86 11.68 -2.14
N LYS A 165 -0.27 11.77 -0.95
CA LYS A 165 0.61 12.86 -0.53
C LYS A 165 2.01 12.77 -1.14
N PHE A 166 2.33 11.67 -1.81
CA PHE A 166 3.69 11.41 -2.26
C PHE A 166 3.87 11.68 -3.76
N LEU A 167 5.02 12.26 -4.09
CA LEU A 167 5.65 12.20 -5.40
C LEU A 167 6.95 11.40 -5.25
N ILE A 168 7.09 10.32 -6.00
CA ILE A 168 8.34 9.55 -6.09
C ILE A 168 8.88 9.73 -7.50
N ALA A 169 10.07 10.34 -7.59
CA ALA A 169 10.66 10.70 -8.86
C ALA A 169 12.09 10.16 -8.98
N VAL A 170 12.51 9.83 -10.20
CA VAL A 170 13.88 9.39 -10.48
C VAL A 170 14.44 10.15 -11.67
N THR A 171 15.70 10.56 -11.57
CA THR A 171 16.48 11.22 -12.64
C THR A 171 17.74 10.41 -12.93
N LYS A 172 18.63 10.94 -13.78
CA LYS A 172 19.95 10.34 -14.01
C LYS A 172 20.76 10.16 -12.72
N ASP A 173 20.69 11.12 -11.80
CA ASP A 173 21.62 11.18 -10.67
C ASP A 173 20.94 10.96 -9.30
N LYS A 174 19.62 11.13 -9.21
CA LYS A 174 18.90 11.12 -7.93
C LYS A 174 17.53 10.47 -7.98
N LEU A 175 17.15 9.85 -6.88
CA LEU A 175 15.78 9.47 -6.57
C LEU A 175 15.25 10.42 -5.50
N TYR A 176 14.06 10.94 -5.69
CA TYR A 176 13.38 11.83 -4.78
C TYR A 176 12.11 11.17 -4.24
N VAL A 177 11.93 11.24 -2.92
CA VAL A 177 10.67 10.94 -2.24
C VAL A 177 10.21 12.24 -1.61
N ALA A 178 9.17 12.85 -2.19
CA ALA A 178 8.56 14.07 -1.70
C ALA A 178 7.21 13.75 -1.06
N GLU A 179 7.02 14.17 0.19
CA GLU A 179 5.78 14.04 0.94
C GLU A 179 5.18 15.43 1.18
N THR A 180 3.97 15.66 0.70
CA THR A 180 3.22 16.89 0.98
C THR A 180 2.78 16.91 2.45
N ILE A 181 3.24 17.92 3.19
CA ILE A 181 2.92 18.17 4.58
C ILE A 181 2.38 19.60 4.66
N GLN A 182 1.08 19.74 4.95
CA GLN A 182 0.37 21.03 4.92
C GLN A 182 0.48 21.69 3.54
N ASP A 183 1.11 22.86 3.44
CA ASP A 183 1.22 23.68 2.23
C ASP A 183 2.58 23.54 1.51
N ASP A 184 3.47 22.66 1.98
CA ASP A 184 4.79 22.41 1.39
C ASP A 184 5.06 20.91 1.25
N ALA A 185 6.17 20.52 0.63
CA ALA A 185 6.61 19.14 0.57
C ALA A 185 7.99 18.96 1.19
N TYR A 186 8.14 17.94 2.03
CA TYR A 186 9.43 17.49 2.53
C TYR A 186 10.02 16.47 1.57
N VAL A 187 11.23 16.73 1.07
CA VAL A 187 11.87 15.92 0.05
C VAL A 187 13.09 15.22 0.63
N LYS A 188 13.13 13.90 0.49
CA LYS A 188 14.33 13.07 0.67
C LYS A 188 14.91 12.75 -0.70
N GLY A 189 16.20 13.04 -0.88
CA GLY A 189 16.95 12.75 -2.10
C GLY A 189 18.01 11.68 -1.84
N PHE A 190 17.98 10.63 -2.64
CA PHE A 190 18.89 9.50 -2.60
C PHE A 190 19.85 9.56 -3.80
N PRO A 191 21.14 9.28 -3.61
CA PRO A 191 22.09 9.22 -4.72
C PRO A 191 21.86 7.95 -5.55
N LEU A 192 21.82 8.07 -6.87
CA LEU A 192 21.73 6.92 -7.76
C LEU A 192 23.08 6.65 -8.40
N VAL A 193 23.86 5.84 -7.71
CA VAL A 193 25.13 5.33 -8.21
C VAL A 193 24.97 3.82 -8.33
N ARG A 194 25.41 3.28 -9.46
CA ARG A 194 25.39 1.85 -9.70
C ARG A 194 26.14 1.13 -8.57
N ASP A 195 25.60 0.00 -8.13
CA ASP A 195 26.12 -0.85 -7.05
C ASP A 195 26.09 -0.23 -5.63
N ILE A 196 25.51 0.97 -5.46
CA ILE A 196 25.20 1.53 -4.14
C ILE A 196 23.78 1.15 -3.72
N GLU A 197 23.65 0.64 -2.50
CA GLU A 197 22.36 0.31 -1.90
C GLU A 197 21.86 1.47 -1.05
N LEU A 198 20.63 1.93 -1.31
CA LEU A 198 20.08 3.13 -0.66
C LEU A 198 19.86 2.97 0.86
N GLU A 199 19.79 1.73 1.35
CA GLU A 199 19.61 1.37 2.76
C GLU A 199 20.91 1.34 3.56
N LYS A 200 22.07 1.29 2.89
CA LYS A 200 23.39 1.17 3.53
C LYS A 200 24.05 2.53 3.70
N THR A 201 25.02 2.59 4.60
CA THR A 201 25.89 3.77 4.71
C THR A 201 26.61 4.01 3.38
N TYR A 202 26.52 5.24 2.88
CA TYR A 202 27.13 5.59 1.60
C TYR A 202 28.65 5.66 1.70
N PRO A 203 29.38 5.30 0.63
CA PRO A 203 30.81 5.50 0.53
C PRO A 203 31.20 6.97 0.74
N PRO A 204 32.46 7.26 1.18
CA PRO A 204 32.96 8.62 1.29
C PRO A 204 32.76 9.42 0.00
N GLY A 205 32.24 10.65 0.10
CA GLY A 205 31.97 11.53 -1.03
C GLY A 205 30.61 11.33 -1.71
N VAL A 206 29.84 10.31 -1.32
CA VAL A 206 28.47 10.09 -1.80
C VAL A 206 27.48 10.54 -0.73
N PHE A 207 26.56 11.43 -1.12
CA PHE A 207 25.61 12.04 -0.19
C PHE A 207 24.19 11.97 -0.71
N GLY A 208 23.27 11.58 0.17
CA GLY A 208 21.86 11.92 0.03
C GLY A 208 21.62 13.40 0.37
N GLY A 209 20.37 13.78 0.55
CA GLY A 209 20.07 15.11 1.05
C GLY A 209 18.59 15.34 1.21
N ASN A 210 18.23 16.27 2.09
CA ASN A 210 16.84 16.53 2.43
C ASN A 210 16.58 18.02 2.30
N PHE A 211 15.41 18.40 1.80
CA PHE A 211 15.03 19.81 1.65
C PHE A 211 13.51 19.98 1.64
N THR A 212 13.03 21.19 1.89
CA THR A 212 11.64 21.55 1.65
C THR A 212 11.49 22.05 0.21
N ALA A 213 10.42 21.65 -0.49
CA ALA A 213 10.23 21.98 -1.89
C ALA A 213 10.19 23.49 -2.13
N SER A 214 9.61 24.27 -1.21
CA SER A 214 9.64 25.74 -1.21
C SER A 214 11.05 26.35 -1.34
N ARG A 215 12.08 25.70 -0.78
CA ARG A 215 13.48 26.18 -0.86
C ARG A 215 14.15 25.84 -2.18
N ARG A 216 13.59 24.90 -2.95
CA ARG A 216 14.12 24.42 -4.24
C ARG A 216 12.98 24.12 -5.22
N PRO A 217 12.16 25.12 -5.58
CA PRO A 217 10.88 24.90 -6.26
C PRO A 217 11.03 24.27 -7.66
N LEU A 218 12.16 24.49 -8.33
CA LEU A 218 12.42 23.98 -9.68
C LEU A 218 12.74 22.47 -9.72
N VAL A 219 13.27 21.90 -8.63
CA VAL A 219 13.80 20.52 -8.63
C VAL A 219 12.74 19.47 -8.96
N LEU A 220 11.50 19.65 -8.48
CA LEU A 220 10.41 18.69 -8.70
C LEU A 220 9.41 19.16 -9.74
N SER A 221 9.27 20.47 -9.95
CA SER A 221 8.25 21.03 -10.85
C SER A 221 8.57 20.82 -12.32
N GLU A 222 9.85 20.66 -12.68
CA GLU A 222 10.31 20.42 -14.04
C GLU A 222 10.31 18.94 -14.45
N LEU A 223 10.32 18.01 -13.48
CA LEU A 223 10.46 16.58 -13.76
C LEU A 223 9.25 16.01 -14.46
N ARG A 224 9.45 15.30 -15.58
CA ARG A 224 8.37 14.64 -16.32
C ARG A 224 8.83 13.32 -16.91
N SER A 225 8.00 12.28 -16.79
CA SER A 225 8.20 11.07 -17.60
C SER A 225 8.05 11.42 -19.08
N PRO A 226 8.86 10.87 -19.99
CA PRO A 226 8.76 11.19 -21.43
C PRO A 226 7.37 10.95 -22.04
N SER A 227 6.62 9.97 -21.52
CA SER A 227 5.22 9.69 -21.90
C SER A 227 4.20 10.71 -21.40
N GLY A 228 4.58 11.57 -20.45
CA GLY A 228 3.68 12.43 -19.68
C GLY A 228 2.86 11.71 -18.59
N GLN A 229 2.90 10.37 -18.52
CA GLN A 229 2.16 9.62 -17.51
C GLN A 229 2.85 9.73 -16.14
N ASP A 230 2.07 10.05 -15.11
CA ASP A 230 2.58 10.20 -13.75
C ASP A 230 1.82 9.41 -12.68
N ARG A 231 0.91 8.52 -13.10
CA ARG A 231 0.13 7.64 -12.22
C ARG A 231 -0.07 6.27 -12.84
N PHE A 232 -0.19 5.25 -12.00
CA PHE A 232 -0.63 3.94 -12.43
C PHE A 232 -2.09 3.96 -12.87
N THR A 233 -2.39 3.19 -13.91
CA THR A 233 -3.74 2.98 -14.42
C THR A 233 -4.02 1.50 -14.56
N CYS A 234 -5.28 1.09 -14.41
CA CYS A 234 -5.73 -0.25 -14.70
C CYS A 234 -7.21 -0.20 -15.10
N ASP A 235 -7.57 -0.96 -16.13
CA ASP A 235 -8.96 -1.17 -16.50
C ASP A 235 -9.48 -2.46 -15.86
N ALA A 236 -10.16 -2.31 -14.73
CA ALA A 236 -10.75 -3.42 -13.98
C ALA A 236 -11.90 -4.11 -14.74
N SER A 237 -12.38 -3.54 -15.85
CA SER A 237 -13.43 -4.15 -16.68
C SER A 237 -12.88 -5.20 -17.64
N ILE A 238 -11.57 -5.17 -17.94
CA ILE A 238 -10.91 -6.18 -18.77
C ILE A 238 -10.84 -7.48 -17.95
N ARG A 239 -11.68 -8.43 -18.35
CA ARG A 239 -11.68 -9.80 -17.84
C ARG A 239 -11.08 -10.72 -18.90
N SER A 240 -10.51 -11.81 -18.44
CA SER A 240 -10.12 -12.91 -19.30
C SER A 240 -11.30 -13.44 -20.09
N ALA A 241 -11.04 -13.87 -21.32
CA ALA A 241 -12.02 -14.50 -22.18
C ALA A 241 -12.55 -15.79 -21.52
N GLY A 242 -13.73 -15.72 -20.89
CA GLY A 242 -14.37 -16.87 -20.24
C GLY A 242 -15.08 -16.59 -18.91
N GLN A 243 -14.83 -15.44 -18.28
CA GLN A 243 -15.55 -15.05 -17.05
C GLN A 243 -16.96 -14.57 -17.40
N PRO A 244 -18.04 -15.17 -16.85
CA PRO A 244 -19.40 -14.71 -17.09
C PRO A 244 -19.55 -13.22 -16.73
N LYS A 245 -20.26 -12.46 -17.57
CA LYS A 245 -20.81 -11.17 -17.16
C LYS A 245 -21.76 -11.46 -16.01
N THR A 246 -21.41 -11.05 -14.80
CA THR A 246 -22.36 -11.15 -13.67
C THR A 246 -23.45 -10.09 -13.93
N PRO A 247 -24.74 -10.45 -13.83
CA PRO A 247 -25.85 -9.51 -13.99
C PRO A 247 -25.77 -8.32 -13.05
#